data_AF-W9UPZ5-F1
#
_entry.id   AF-W9UPZ5-F1
#
_cell.length_a   1.000
_cell.length_b   1.000
_cell.length_c   1.000
_cell.angle_alpha   90.00
_cell.angle_beta   90.00
_cell.angle_gamma   90.00
#
_symmetry.space_group_name_H-M   'P 1'
#
loop_
_entity.id
_entity.type
_entity.pdbx_description
1 polymer ?
#
loop_
_entity_poly.entity_id
_entity_poly.type
_entity_poly.pdbx_seq_one_letter_code
_entity_poly.pdbx_strand_id
1 'polypeptide(L)'
;MIRVHIFCEGQTEDTFVREVLRPHFDRLNIFVNPIILRTSKEGKGGVVSYGKVKHQVVQKCKQDSTAFVTTLIDYYALPADFPDFAKTADSIANVKAASAAIQADIGQANFIANLAAHEFEGLLFSAPEAFGEWFDDEDVVTELTKIRGQFATPEHINDGPQTVPSKRILKVCEDYDKVAHGSLIGLDIGLDAIRRECPLFNAWVEQLEALGVAA
;
A
#
# COMPACT_ATOMS: atom_id res chain seq x y z
N MET A 1 -25.15 3.50 2.02
CA MET A 1 -23.74 3.92 2.18
C MET A 1 -22.88 2.69 2.07
N ILE A 2 -21.95 2.69 1.11
CA ILE A 2 -21.03 1.57 0.91
C ILE A 2 -19.98 1.62 2.00
N ARG A 3 -19.57 0.46 2.49
CA ARG A 3 -18.55 0.34 3.54
C ARG A 3 -17.41 -0.51 3.02
N VAL A 4 -16.18 -0.04 3.18
CA VAL A 4 -14.96 -0.73 2.76
C VAL A 4 -14.03 -0.83 3.96
N HIS A 5 -13.67 -2.04 4.35
CA HIS A 5 -12.68 -2.29 5.39
C HIS A 5 -11.32 -2.57 4.76
N ILE A 6 -10.31 -1.76 5.09
CA ILE A 6 -8.95 -1.88 4.54
C ILE A 6 -8.03 -2.45 5.60
N PHE A 7 -7.58 -3.69 5.42
CA PHE A 7 -6.59 -4.30 6.30
C PHE A 7 -5.20 -3.77 5.99
N CYS A 8 -4.67 -2.97 6.91
CA CYS A 8 -3.39 -2.28 6.80
C CYS A 8 -2.28 -3.10 7.46
N GLU A 9 -1.09 -3.11 6.88
CA GLU A 9 0.07 -3.80 7.45
C GLU A 9 0.49 -3.19 8.80
N GLY A 10 0.63 -1.86 8.86
CA GLY A 10 1.07 -1.14 10.03
C GLY A 10 0.34 0.19 10.23
N GLN A 11 0.96 1.06 11.05
CA GLN A 11 0.42 2.38 11.38
C GLN A 11 0.53 3.38 10.23
N THR A 12 1.52 3.23 9.37
CA THR A 12 1.76 4.13 8.23
C THR A 12 0.60 4.04 7.24
N GLU A 13 0.23 2.82 6.82
CA GLU A 13 -0.88 2.57 5.89
C GLU A 13 -2.22 2.93 6.52
N ASP A 14 -2.40 2.61 7.80
CA ASP A 14 -3.60 2.95 8.57
C ASP A 14 -3.83 4.46 8.66
N THR A 15 -2.77 5.24 8.87
CA THR A 15 -2.83 6.71 8.83
C THR A 15 -3.06 7.23 7.43
N PHE A 16 -2.36 6.68 6.42
CA PHE A 16 -2.59 7.05 5.02
C PHE A 16 -4.04 6.82 4.59
N VAL A 17 -4.66 5.70 4.96
CA VAL A 17 -6.07 5.44 4.68
C VAL A 17 -6.98 6.47 5.36
N ARG A 18 -6.73 6.81 6.63
CA ARG A 18 -7.54 7.78 7.38
C ARG A 18 -7.43 9.20 6.85
N GLU A 19 -6.22 9.64 6.54
CA GLU A 19 -5.95 11.05 6.27
C GLU A 19 -5.98 11.38 4.77
N VAL A 20 -5.66 10.41 3.90
CA VAL A 20 -5.57 10.62 2.44
C VAL A 20 -6.75 9.99 1.70
N LEU A 21 -7.01 8.70 1.92
CA LEU A 21 -8.06 7.99 1.16
C LEU A 21 -9.47 8.38 1.63
N ARG A 22 -9.69 8.43 2.94
CA ARG A 22 -11.03 8.65 3.50
C ARG A 22 -11.68 9.97 3.04
N PRO A 23 -11.01 11.15 3.05
CA PRO A 23 -11.63 12.38 2.55
C PRO A 23 -12.03 12.29 1.07
N HIS A 24 -11.32 11.51 0.27
CA HIS A 24 -11.67 11.26 -1.11
C HIS A 24 -12.91 10.37 -1.24
N PHE A 25 -12.94 9.23 -0.54
CA PHE A 25 -14.07 8.29 -0.61
C PHE A 25 -15.35 8.79 0.09
N ASP A 26 -15.23 9.62 1.12
CA ASP A 26 -16.39 10.24 1.79
C ASP A 26 -17.19 11.11 0.79
N ARG A 27 -16.51 11.80 -0.15
CA ARG A 27 -17.16 12.57 -1.23
C ARG A 27 -17.97 11.70 -2.20
N LEU A 28 -17.66 10.40 -2.24
CA LEU A 28 -18.33 9.40 -3.07
C LEU A 28 -19.37 8.58 -2.29
N ASN A 29 -19.67 8.95 -1.03
CA ASN A 29 -20.54 8.19 -0.12
C ASN A 29 -20.05 6.75 0.15
N ILE A 30 -18.73 6.55 0.11
CA ILE A 30 -18.06 5.31 0.44
C ILE A 30 -17.33 5.51 1.77
N PHE A 31 -17.79 4.83 2.81
CA PHE A 31 -17.15 4.86 4.12
C PHE A 31 -15.98 3.87 4.16
N VAL A 32 -14.77 4.40 4.26
CA VAL A 32 -13.55 3.60 4.36
C VAL A 32 -13.09 3.51 5.82
N ASN A 33 -12.83 2.29 6.27
CA ASN A 33 -12.40 2.00 7.63
C ASN A 33 -11.10 1.17 7.62
N PRO A 34 -9.95 1.75 7.99
CA PRO A 34 -8.72 0.98 8.13
C PRO A 34 -8.75 0.08 9.37
N ILE A 35 -8.05 -1.05 9.29
CA ILE A 35 -7.89 -2.05 10.35
C ILE A 35 -6.44 -2.54 10.32
N ILE A 36 -5.67 -2.28 11.37
CA ILE A 36 -4.30 -2.81 11.48
C ILE A 36 -4.33 -4.33 11.66
N LEU A 37 -3.58 -5.05 10.83
CA LEU A 37 -3.40 -6.49 10.92
C LEU A 37 -2.64 -6.90 12.18
N ARG A 38 -3.10 -7.96 12.84
CA ARG A 38 -2.41 -8.54 14.01
C ARG A 38 -1.71 -9.84 13.65
N THR A 39 -0.50 -9.75 13.11
CA THR A 39 0.28 -10.90 12.61
C THR A 39 1.35 -11.38 13.62
N SER A 40 1.85 -10.51 14.50
CA SER A 40 2.80 -10.85 15.57
C SER A 40 2.23 -10.57 16.98
N LYS A 41 2.84 -11.18 18.02
CA LYS A 41 2.43 -10.96 19.42
C LYS A 41 2.76 -9.54 19.92
N GLU A 42 3.76 -8.91 19.32
CA GLU A 42 4.30 -7.60 19.71
C GLU A 42 3.83 -6.46 18.79
N GLY A 43 3.12 -6.77 17.70
CA GLY A 43 2.57 -5.77 16.77
C GLY A 43 3.63 -4.95 16.01
N LYS A 44 4.90 -5.37 16.06
CA LYS A 44 6.02 -4.76 15.34
C LYS A 44 6.51 -5.73 14.27
N GLY A 45 6.76 -5.22 13.07
CA GLY A 45 7.35 -5.97 11.96
C GLY A 45 6.32 -6.72 11.12
N GLY A 46 5.83 -6.03 10.08
CA GLY A 46 5.12 -6.51 8.90
C GLY A 46 4.20 -7.74 8.95
N VAL A 47 3.83 -8.22 7.76
CA VAL A 47 3.03 -9.45 7.65
C VAL A 47 3.94 -10.67 7.82
N VAL A 48 3.93 -11.28 9.02
CA VAL A 48 4.76 -12.48 9.32
C VAL A 48 4.08 -13.82 9.07
N SER A 49 2.76 -13.84 8.86
CA SER A 49 2.01 -15.07 8.56
C SER A 49 0.78 -14.74 7.72
N TYR A 50 0.74 -15.31 6.53
CA TYR A 50 -0.38 -15.15 5.63
C TYR A 50 -1.64 -15.81 6.21
N GLY A 51 -1.53 -16.97 6.85
CA GLY A 51 -2.66 -17.65 7.49
C GLY A 51 -3.41 -16.77 8.50
N LYS A 52 -2.70 -15.90 9.24
CA LYS A 52 -3.33 -14.92 10.15
C LYS A 52 -4.01 -13.78 9.42
N VAL A 53 -3.45 -13.32 8.29
CA VAL A 53 -4.10 -12.32 7.43
C VAL A 53 -5.38 -12.89 6.85
N LYS A 54 -5.30 -14.08 6.22
CA LYS A 54 -6.45 -14.80 5.67
C LYS A 54 -7.55 -14.98 6.71
N HIS A 55 -7.20 -15.44 7.91
CA HIS A 55 -8.18 -15.62 8.99
C HIS A 55 -8.92 -14.32 9.33
N GLN A 56 -8.20 -13.22 9.54
CA GLN A 56 -8.79 -11.92 9.89
C GLN A 56 -9.66 -11.37 8.76
N VAL A 57 -9.18 -11.41 7.51
CA VAL A 57 -9.92 -10.94 6.34
C VAL A 57 -11.19 -11.76 6.14
N VAL A 58 -11.10 -13.09 6.13
CA VAL A 58 -12.27 -13.98 5.95
C VAL A 58 -13.28 -13.80 7.09
N GLN A 59 -12.81 -13.67 8.33
CA GLN A 59 -13.70 -13.37 9.46
C GLN A 59 -14.43 -12.05 9.25
N LYS A 60 -13.74 -11.00 8.82
CA LYS A 60 -14.35 -9.70 8.59
C LYS A 60 -15.35 -9.72 7.44
N CYS A 61 -15.05 -10.41 6.34
CA CYS A 61 -15.98 -10.62 5.22
C CYS A 61 -17.27 -11.28 5.68
N LYS A 62 -17.19 -12.26 6.60
CA LYS A 62 -18.36 -12.99 7.12
C LYS A 62 -19.14 -12.21 8.17
N GLN A 63 -18.44 -11.47 9.03
CA GLN A 63 -19.06 -10.64 10.07
C GLN A 63 -19.85 -9.47 9.46
N ASP A 64 -19.38 -8.95 8.33
CA ASP A 64 -20.02 -7.84 7.63
C ASP A 64 -20.16 -8.13 6.15
N SER A 65 -21.07 -9.05 5.82
CA SER A 65 -21.31 -9.54 4.46
C SER A 65 -21.83 -8.48 3.48
N THR A 66 -22.26 -7.33 3.99
CA THR A 66 -22.73 -6.20 3.17
C THR A 66 -21.66 -5.13 2.93
N ALA A 67 -20.53 -5.22 3.62
CA ALA A 67 -19.37 -4.38 3.39
C ALA A 67 -18.36 -5.10 2.48
N PHE A 68 -17.51 -4.32 1.81
CA PHE A 68 -16.35 -4.83 1.09
C PHE A 68 -15.13 -4.88 2.00
N VAL A 69 -14.21 -5.79 1.73
CA VAL A 69 -12.94 -5.93 2.45
C VAL A 69 -11.80 -5.94 1.44
N THR A 70 -10.73 -5.23 1.74
CA THR A 70 -9.52 -5.18 0.92
C THR A 70 -8.28 -5.10 1.82
N THR A 71 -7.09 -5.11 1.22
CA THR A 71 -5.80 -5.10 1.91
C THR A 71 -4.93 -3.95 1.39
N LEU A 72 -4.13 -3.36 2.26
CA LEU A 72 -3.03 -2.47 1.92
C LEU A 72 -1.82 -3.00 2.70
N ILE A 73 -1.16 -3.99 2.10
CA ILE A 73 0.00 -4.68 2.66
C ILE A 73 1.10 -4.73 1.63
N ASP A 74 2.34 -4.80 2.09
CA ASP A 74 3.51 -4.76 1.22
C ASP A 74 3.67 -6.06 0.45
N TYR A 75 3.97 -5.94 -0.85
CA TYR A 75 4.34 -7.09 -1.68
C TYR A 75 5.76 -7.61 -1.34
N TYR A 76 6.63 -6.76 -0.80
CA TYR A 76 7.96 -7.19 -0.39
C TYR A 76 7.87 -8.06 0.87
N ALA A 77 8.74 -9.08 0.95
CA ALA A 77 8.81 -9.99 2.09
C ALA A 77 7.51 -10.72 2.47
N LEU A 78 6.66 -11.03 1.48
CA LEU A 78 5.48 -11.90 1.70
C LEU A 78 5.88 -13.20 2.42
N PRO A 79 5.06 -13.66 3.39
CA PRO A 79 5.32 -14.89 4.15
C PRO A 79 5.54 -16.13 3.30
N ALA A 80 6.27 -17.11 3.84
CA ALA A 80 6.45 -18.41 3.20
C ALA A 80 5.15 -19.22 3.05
N ASP A 81 4.13 -18.93 3.87
CA ASP A 81 2.79 -19.53 3.77
C ASP A 81 1.84 -18.76 2.83
N PHE A 82 2.33 -17.77 2.08
CA PHE A 82 1.54 -17.04 1.08
C PHE A 82 1.19 -17.95 -0.11
N PRO A 83 0.02 -17.76 -0.77
CA PRO A 83 -0.36 -18.60 -1.91
C PRO A 83 0.66 -18.55 -3.05
N ASP A 84 0.91 -19.68 -3.70
CA ASP A 84 1.85 -19.75 -4.82
C ASP A 84 1.38 -18.89 -6.01
N PHE A 85 2.34 -18.23 -6.66
CA PHE A 85 2.13 -17.50 -7.91
C PHE A 85 3.39 -17.56 -8.78
N ALA A 86 3.19 -17.46 -10.09
CA ALA A 86 4.30 -17.44 -11.03
C ALA A 86 5.10 -16.14 -10.90
N LYS A 87 6.41 -16.25 -10.67
CA LYS A 87 7.34 -15.12 -10.70
C LYS A 87 8.02 -15.03 -12.06
N THR A 88 8.14 -13.81 -12.56
CA THR A 88 8.76 -13.44 -13.83
C THR A 88 9.80 -12.35 -13.58
N ALA A 89 10.51 -11.92 -14.63
CA ALA A 89 11.42 -10.79 -14.55
C ALA A 89 10.69 -9.43 -14.37
N ASP A 90 9.39 -9.36 -14.67
CA ASP A 90 8.57 -8.17 -14.53
C ASP A 90 7.99 -8.10 -13.11
N SER A 91 8.46 -7.12 -12.32
CA SER A 91 8.02 -6.91 -10.94
C SER A 91 6.54 -6.58 -10.84
N ILE A 92 6.01 -5.79 -11.77
CA ILE A 92 4.60 -5.38 -11.82
C ILE A 92 3.71 -6.57 -12.14
N ALA A 93 4.12 -7.41 -13.11
CA ALA A 93 3.43 -8.66 -13.40
C ALA A 93 3.36 -9.57 -12.17
N ASN A 94 4.43 -9.61 -11.36
CA ASN A 94 4.48 -10.41 -10.15
C ASN A 94 3.53 -9.89 -9.06
N VAL A 95 3.43 -8.57 -8.87
CA VAL A 95 2.47 -7.96 -7.93
C VAL A 95 1.03 -8.29 -8.35
N LYS A 96 0.71 -8.22 -9.65
CA LYS A 96 -0.60 -8.62 -10.18
C LYS A 96 -0.88 -10.11 -9.96
N ALA A 97 0.11 -10.97 -10.23
CA ALA A 97 -0.03 -12.41 -10.02
C ALA A 97 -0.25 -12.76 -8.54
N ALA A 98 0.48 -12.13 -7.63
CA ALA A 98 0.30 -12.29 -6.19
C ALA A 98 -1.09 -11.79 -5.72
N SER A 99 -1.54 -10.64 -6.25
CA SER A 99 -2.88 -10.10 -5.98
C SER A 99 -3.99 -11.04 -6.46
N ALA A 100 -3.82 -11.67 -7.63
CA ALA A 100 -4.75 -12.68 -8.13
C ALA A 100 -4.74 -13.96 -7.27
N ALA A 101 -3.57 -14.39 -6.80
CA ALA A 101 -3.42 -15.57 -5.95
C ALA A 101 -4.12 -15.39 -4.60
N ILE A 102 -3.92 -14.24 -3.93
CA ILE A 102 -4.62 -13.93 -2.67
C ILE A 102 -6.14 -13.76 -2.88
N GLN A 103 -6.57 -13.15 -3.99
CA GLN A 103 -8.00 -13.05 -4.36
C GLN A 103 -8.65 -14.44 -4.43
N ALA A 104 -8.02 -15.36 -5.15
CA ALA A 104 -8.51 -16.72 -5.31
C ALA A 104 -8.51 -17.51 -4.00
N ASP A 105 -7.44 -17.39 -3.21
CA ASP A 105 -7.28 -18.15 -1.97
C ASP A 105 -8.22 -17.66 -0.83
N ILE A 106 -8.51 -16.36 -0.75
CA ILE A 106 -9.50 -15.81 0.20
C ILE A 106 -10.91 -16.19 -0.22
N GLY A 107 -11.23 -16.09 -1.52
CA GLY A 107 -12.45 -16.63 -2.11
C GLY A 107 -13.75 -16.08 -1.54
N GLN A 108 -13.76 -14.87 -0.97
CA GLN A 108 -14.96 -14.20 -0.49
C GLN A 108 -15.51 -13.26 -1.57
N ALA A 109 -16.83 -13.27 -1.79
CA ALA A 109 -17.47 -12.48 -2.84
C ALA A 109 -17.33 -10.95 -2.64
N ASN A 110 -17.17 -10.51 -1.39
CA ASN A 110 -16.97 -9.12 -1.00
C ASN A 110 -15.50 -8.77 -0.73
N PHE A 111 -14.55 -9.62 -1.13
CA PHE A 111 -13.12 -9.34 -1.01
C PHE A 111 -12.56 -8.78 -2.32
N ILE A 112 -11.76 -7.72 -2.22
CA ILE A 112 -11.01 -7.10 -3.31
C ILE A 112 -9.54 -7.11 -2.93
N ALA A 113 -8.71 -7.91 -3.60
CA ALA A 113 -7.29 -8.01 -3.33
C ALA A 113 -6.54 -6.73 -3.69
N ASN A 114 -5.61 -6.31 -2.83
CA ASN A 114 -4.62 -5.30 -3.15
C ASN A 114 -3.33 -5.51 -2.36
N LEU A 115 -2.20 -5.24 -3.01
CA LEU A 115 -0.85 -5.28 -2.45
C LEU A 115 -0.14 -3.99 -2.88
N ALA A 116 0.49 -3.28 -1.96
CA ALA A 116 1.37 -2.18 -2.29
C ALA A 116 2.60 -2.71 -3.04
N ALA A 117 2.95 -2.07 -4.16
CA ALA A 117 4.11 -2.48 -4.95
C ALA A 117 5.39 -2.30 -4.13
N HIS A 118 6.00 -3.42 -3.76
CA HIS A 118 7.20 -3.50 -2.94
C HIS A 118 7.00 -3.04 -1.49
N GLU A 119 6.96 -1.74 -1.21
CA GLU A 119 6.72 -1.19 0.13
C GLU A 119 5.84 0.06 0.02
N PHE A 120 5.16 0.44 1.10
CA PHE A 120 4.43 1.71 1.18
C PHE A 120 5.29 2.90 0.73
N GLU A 121 6.57 2.94 1.13
CA GLU A 121 7.49 4.02 0.76
C GLU A 121 7.70 4.17 -0.74
N GLY A 122 7.37 3.15 -1.54
CA GLY A 122 7.33 3.25 -3.00
C GLY A 122 6.40 4.37 -3.48
N LEU A 123 5.26 4.58 -2.79
CA LEU A 123 4.32 5.65 -3.12
C LEU A 123 4.92 7.05 -2.91
N LEU A 124 5.88 7.20 -2.00
CA LEU A 124 6.48 8.51 -1.67
C LEU A 124 7.37 9.04 -2.80
N PHE A 125 7.81 8.17 -3.72
CA PHE A 125 8.54 8.59 -4.92
C PHE A 125 7.62 9.20 -6.00
N SER A 126 6.31 9.36 -5.74
CA SER A 126 5.38 10.04 -6.66
C SER A 126 5.64 11.55 -6.74
N ALA A 127 6.16 12.15 -5.69
CA ALA A 127 6.57 13.56 -5.67
C ALA A 127 7.72 13.74 -4.65
N PRO A 128 8.97 13.39 -5.04
CA PRO A 128 10.14 13.50 -4.16
C PRO A 128 10.35 14.90 -3.57
N GLU A 129 9.86 15.95 -4.22
CA GLU A 129 9.88 17.33 -3.74
C GLU A 129 9.21 17.52 -2.38
N ALA A 130 8.21 16.70 -2.03
CA ALA A 130 7.52 16.77 -0.75
C ALA A 130 8.44 16.49 0.44
N PHE A 131 9.57 15.80 0.23
CA PHE A 131 10.58 15.59 1.28
C PHE A 131 11.23 16.91 1.73
N GLY A 132 11.29 17.93 0.87
CA GLY A 132 11.90 19.22 1.19
C GLY A 132 11.13 20.04 2.25
N GLU A 133 9.87 19.70 2.51
CA GLU A 133 9.08 20.30 3.58
C GLU A 133 9.38 19.68 4.96
N TRP A 134 10.06 18.54 4.98
CA TRP A 134 10.35 17.74 6.19
C TRP A 134 11.82 17.68 6.54
N PHE A 135 12.70 17.88 5.57
CA PHE A 135 14.14 17.77 5.73
C PHE A 135 14.83 18.99 5.12
N ASP A 136 15.65 19.67 5.92
CA ASP A 136 16.40 20.88 5.52
C ASP A 136 17.54 20.60 4.52
N ASP A 137 17.81 19.33 4.22
CA ASP A 137 18.89 18.91 3.32
C ASP A 137 18.41 18.87 1.85
N GLU A 138 18.80 19.86 1.06
CA GLU A 138 18.48 19.97 -0.37
C GLU A 138 19.00 18.78 -1.21
N ASP A 139 20.02 18.06 -0.73
CA ASP A 139 20.54 16.87 -1.40
C ASP A 139 19.54 15.71 -1.33
N VAL A 140 18.65 15.69 -0.33
CA VAL A 140 17.63 14.64 -0.18
C VAL A 140 16.68 14.62 -1.36
N VAL A 141 16.05 15.76 -1.65
CA VAL A 141 15.11 15.88 -2.78
C VAL A 141 15.82 15.58 -4.11
N THR A 142 17.04 16.09 -4.27
CA THR A 142 17.84 15.91 -5.48
C THR A 142 18.12 14.43 -5.76
N GLU A 143 18.63 13.69 -4.78
CA GLU A 143 18.97 12.28 -4.95
C GLU A 143 17.72 11.39 -5.04
N LEU A 144 16.64 11.67 -4.30
CA LEU A 144 15.38 10.94 -4.45
C LEU A 144 14.75 11.14 -5.85
N THR A 145 14.80 12.35 -6.39
CA THR A 145 14.34 12.65 -7.76
C THR A 145 15.16 11.88 -8.80
N LYS A 146 16.47 11.85 -8.64
CA LYS A 146 17.39 11.07 -9.50
C LYS A 146 17.14 9.57 -9.40
N ILE A 147 16.83 9.05 -8.22
CA ILE A 147 16.42 7.65 -8.04
C ILE A 147 15.11 7.39 -8.77
N ARG A 148 14.08 8.21 -8.55
CA ARG A 148 12.77 8.09 -9.24
C ARG A 148 12.92 8.09 -10.76
N GLY A 149 13.82 8.91 -11.30
CA GLY A 149 14.10 9.02 -12.74
C GLY A 149 14.76 7.78 -13.37
N GLN A 150 15.23 6.82 -12.58
CA GLN A 150 15.79 5.56 -13.10
C GLN A 150 14.73 4.51 -13.43
N PHE A 151 13.47 4.75 -13.04
CA PHE A 151 12.38 3.79 -13.15
C PHE A 151 11.21 4.37 -13.94
N ALA A 152 10.41 3.51 -14.56
CA ALA A 152 9.23 3.94 -15.31
C ALA A 152 8.18 4.59 -14.39
N THR A 153 7.87 3.93 -13.27
CA THR A 153 6.94 4.43 -12.24
C THR A 153 7.53 4.21 -10.84
N PRO A 154 7.00 4.86 -9.79
CA PRO A 154 7.40 4.57 -8.41
C PRO A 154 7.22 3.08 -8.04
N GLU A 155 6.22 2.43 -8.62
CA GLU A 155 5.91 1.01 -8.41
C GLU A 155 6.98 0.07 -8.98
N HIS A 156 7.86 0.56 -9.86
CA HIS A 156 9.01 -0.21 -10.37
C HIS A 156 10.26 -0.07 -9.50
N ILE A 157 10.25 0.78 -8.46
CA ILE A 157 11.41 1.01 -7.60
C ILE A 157 11.62 -0.21 -6.69
N ASN A 158 12.33 -1.21 -7.20
CA ASN A 158 12.80 -2.37 -6.45
C ASN A 158 13.83 -3.18 -7.24
N ASP A 159 15.01 -3.42 -6.64
CA ASP A 159 16.04 -4.30 -7.21
C ASP A 159 16.55 -5.34 -6.19
N GLY A 160 15.76 -5.65 -5.17
CA GLY A 160 16.11 -6.62 -4.13
C GLY A 160 16.36 -6.05 -2.73
N PRO A 161 16.89 -6.86 -1.81
CA PRO A 161 16.80 -6.58 -0.37
C PRO A 161 17.51 -5.32 0.12
N GLN A 162 18.47 -4.76 -0.63
CA GLN A 162 19.20 -3.54 -0.25
C GLN A 162 18.78 -2.29 -1.04
N THR A 163 17.78 -2.44 -1.89
CA THR A 163 17.30 -1.46 -2.87
C THR A 163 15.78 -1.35 -2.88
N VAL A 164 15.12 -1.87 -1.83
CA VAL A 164 13.71 -1.59 -1.54
C VAL A 164 13.52 -0.08 -1.27
N PRO A 165 12.32 0.48 -1.53
CA PRO A 165 12.06 1.92 -1.45
C PRO A 165 12.53 2.55 -0.14
N SER A 166 12.21 1.94 1.00
CA SER A 166 12.56 2.51 2.30
C SER A 166 14.07 2.59 2.56
N LYS A 167 14.83 1.60 2.08
CA LYS A 167 16.30 1.62 2.17
C LYS A 167 16.92 2.64 1.23
N ARG A 168 16.28 2.96 0.10
CA ARG A 168 16.73 4.03 -0.79
C ARG A 168 16.54 5.39 -0.12
N ILE A 169 15.40 5.59 0.55
CA ILE A 169 15.15 6.80 1.34
C ILE A 169 16.17 6.92 2.47
N LEU A 170 16.34 5.89 3.30
CA LEU A 170 17.27 5.92 4.44
C LEU A 170 18.75 6.13 4.06
N LYS A 171 19.15 5.77 2.84
CA LYS A 171 20.51 6.03 2.33
C LYS A 171 20.74 7.50 1.98
N VAL A 172 19.67 8.21 1.65
CA VAL A 172 19.70 9.60 1.22
C VAL A 172 19.33 10.52 2.38
N CYS A 173 18.43 10.07 3.26
CA CYS A 173 17.92 10.80 4.41
C CYS A 173 18.00 9.88 5.65
N GLU A 174 19.08 10.02 6.43
CA GLU A 174 19.33 9.16 7.60
C GLU A 174 18.28 9.34 8.70
N ASP A 175 17.73 10.56 8.83
CA ASP A 175 16.71 10.92 9.83
C ASP A 175 15.29 10.51 9.43
N TYR A 176 15.11 9.83 8.29
CA TYR A 176 13.82 9.33 7.86
C TYR A 176 13.27 8.29 8.85
N ASP A 177 12.03 8.49 9.30
CA ASP A 177 11.32 7.61 10.22
C ASP A 177 10.07 7.14 9.50
N LYS A 178 9.98 5.83 9.28
CA LYS A 178 8.91 5.23 8.48
C LYS A 178 7.51 5.51 9.03
N VAL A 179 7.38 5.63 10.35
CA VAL A 179 6.08 5.80 11.01
C VAL A 179 5.71 7.28 11.04
N ALA A 180 6.61 8.13 11.55
CA ALA A 180 6.39 9.56 11.69
C ALA A 180 6.38 10.28 10.35
N HIS A 181 7.38 10.04 9.49
CA HIS A 181 7.53 10.76 8.23
C HIS A 181 6.74 10.12 7.08
N GLY A 182 6.66 8.78 7.03
CA GLY A 182 6.05 8.09 5.88
C GLY A 182 4.62 8.52 5.57
N SER A 183 3.74 8.53 6.57
CA SER A 183 2.33 8.88 6.36
C SER A 183 2.10 10.38 6.12
N LEU A 184 2.90 11.24 6.76
CA LEU A 184 2.78 12.69 6.65
C LEU A 184 3.30 13.19 5.29
N ILE A 185 4.43 12.66 4.83
CA ILE A 185 4.92 12.95 3.46
C ILE A 185 3.89 12.43 2.44
N GLY A 186 3.33 11.23 2.64
CA GLY A 186 2.25 10.73 1.78
C GLY A 186 1.01 11.64 1.75
N LEU A 187 0.70 12.32 2.85
CA LEU A 187 -0.36 13.31 2.94
C LEU A 187 -0.05 14.57 2.13
N ASP A 188 1.18 15.08 2.24
CA ASP A 188 1.63 16.28 1.51
C ASP A 188 1.74 16.06 0.00
N ILE A 189 2.18 14.86 -0.42
CA ILE A 189 2.14 14.45 -1.83
C ILE A 189 0.70 14.45 -2.34
N GLY A 190 -0.23 13.93 -1.52
CA GLY A 190 -1.64 13.89 -1.82
C GLY A 190 -2.05 12.80 -2.82
N LEU A 191 -3.35 12.48 -2.81
CA LEU A 191 -3.90 11.36 -3.57
C LEU A 191 -3.74 11.51 -5.10
N ASP A 192 -3.93 12.71 -5.63
CA ASP A 192 -3.94 12.94 -7.08
C ASP A 192 -2.56 12.70 -7.71
N ALA A 193 -1.47 13.12 -7.03
CA ALA A 193 -0.11 12.86 -7.49
C ALA A 193 0.22 11.37 -7.44
N ILE A 194 -0.13 10.69 -6.34
CA ILE A 194 0.09 9.24 -6.19
C ILE A 194 -0.67 8.48 -7.28
N ARG A 195 -1.94 8.79 -7.52
CA ARG A 195 -2.76 8.15 -8.57
C ARG A 195 -2.18 8.35 -9.97
N ARG A 196 -1.65 9.54 -10.27
CA ARG A 196 -1.04 9.83 -11.57
C ARG A 196 0.22 9.00 -11.81
N GLU A 197 1.06 8.84 -10.78
CA GLU A 197 2.37 8.20 -10.90
C GLU A 197 2.35 6.69 -10.67
N CYS A 198 1.37 6.15 -9.93
CA CYS A 198 1.29 4.74 -9.53
C CYS A 198 0.09 4.02 -10.17
N PRO A 199 0.25 3.40 -11.36
CA PRO A 199 -0.84 2.72 -12.07
C PRO A 199 -1.53 1.58 -11.33
N LEU A 200 -0.81 0.72 -10.59
CA LEU A 200 -1.44 -0.36 -9.82
C LEU A 200 -2.28 0.21 -8.67
N PHE A 201 -1.73 1.19 -7.94
CA PHE A 201 -2.44 1.87 -6.88
C PHE A 201 -3.69 2.59 -7.41
N ASN A 202 -3.57 3.31 -8.54
CA ASN A 202 -4.71 3.97 -9.16
C ASN A 202 -5.79 2.98 -9.60
N ALA A 203 -5.41 1.85 -10.20
CA ALA A 203 -6.37 0.82 -10.60
C ALA A 203 -7.13 0.25 -9.39
N TRP A 204 -6.48 0.10 -8.23
CA TRP A 204 -7.15 -0.29 -7.00
C TRP A 204 -8.12 0.78 -6.50
N VAL A 205 -7.71 2.06 -6.48
CA VAL A 205 -8.59 3.18 -6.09
C VAL A 205 -9.81 3.24 -7.01
N GLU A 206 -9.63 3.19 -8.33
CA GLU A 206 -10.72 3.18 -9.32
C GLU A 206 -11.68 2.01 -9.11
N GLN A 207 -11.16 0.82 -8.77
CA GLN A 207 -11.98 -0.33 -8.44
C GLN A 207 -12.85 -0.10 -7.19
N LEU A 208 -12.33 0.59 -6.17
CA LEU A 208 -13.10 0.97 -4.99
C LEU A 208 -14.11 2.07 -5.28
N GLU A 209 -13.75 3.08 -6.08
CA GLU A 209 -14.67 4.15 -6.52
C GLU A 209 -15.87 3.58 -7.28
N ALA A 210 -15.64 2.57 -8.14
CA ALA A 210 -16.68 1.91 -8.93
C ALA A 210 -17.75 1.21 -8.08
N LEU A 211 -17.45 0.88 -6.82
CA LEU A 211 -18.46 0.35 -5.89
C LEU A 211 -19.61 1.33 -5.71
N GLY A 212 -19.31 2.63 -5.63
CA GLY A 212 -20.28 3.72 -5.47
C GLY A 212 -21.21 3.93 -6.67
N VAL A 213 -20.80 3.46 -7.86
CA VAL A 213 -21.56 3.61 -9.11
C VAL A 213 -22.47 2.41 -9.37
N ALA A 214 -22.14 1.24 -8.80
CA ALA A 214 -22.87 -0.01 -9.00
C ALA A 214 -24.02 -0.26 -8.00
N ALA A 215 -24.31 0.71 -7.11
CA ALA A 215 -25.30 0.61 -6.04
C ALA A 215 -26.56 1.45 -6.29
#